data_AF-A0A352GGD8-F1
#
_entry.id   AF-A0A352GGD8-F1
#
_cell.length_a   1.000
_cell.length_b   1.000
_cell.length_c   1.000
_cell.angle_alpha   90.00
_cell.angle_beta   90.00
_cell.angle_gamma   90.00
#
_symmetry.space_group_name_H-M   'P 1'
#
loop_
_entity.id
_entity.type
_entity.pdbx_description
1 polymer ?
#
loop_
_entity_poly.entity_id
_entity_poly.type
_entity_poly.pdbx_seq_one_letter_code
_entity_poly.pdbx_strand_id
1 'polypeptide(L)'
;MPLSTYLPEEMGSVAIAPLGPVEAGSFQSFFVIYTAGKFGIDDSGSLKIVHRFASDLGRLQMDDPEAANYVSAQASNGAVLHMEYDLKRNFRPWDKTLYIKVVRGFLSEGDRIVIRVGDRRFGGPGVRMQTFQEKEFQFRILVDAFATYDYVELPDTPSIEITSGPPVLYKAVLPTLKRVGETFLLGLKGEDRWGNPSAKCEDTFRVTSTRPVENLPDEISFYPGQASVQIDGLRAEEEGDLCIDLIDMDGNVAARSNPLRVLAKTSRVSFWADLHGQSQETIGTNNARSYFSFARDRAFLDATVHQGNDFQITSEFWDELNSLSREFTV
;
A
#
# COMPACT_ATOMS: atom_id res chain seq x y z
N MET A 1 -24.60 -5.19 6.96
CA MET A 1 -25.08 -4.37 8.10
C MET A 1 -23.90 -3.55 8.58
N PRO A 2 -24.10 -2.28 8.98
CA PRO A 2 -23.05 -1.55 9.68
C PRO A 2 -22.66 -2.32 10.95
N LEU A 3 -21.43 -2.12 11.41
CA LEU A 3 -21.02 -2.62 12.72
C LEU A 3 -21.86 -1.99 13.82
N SER A 4 -21.98 -2.69 14.94
CA SER A 4 -22.68 -2.19 16.12
C SER A 4 -21.92 -1.00 16.71
N THR A 5 -22.66 0.03 17.12
CA THR A 5 -22.12 1.23 17.77
C THR A 5 -22.41 1.21 19.28
N TYR A 6 -22.73 0.04 19.83
CA TYR A 6 -23.08 -0.13 21.23
C TYR A 6 -21.86 0.07 22.13
N LEU A 7 -21.78 1.26 22.74
CA LEU A 7 -20.77 1.65 23.74
C LEU A 7 -19.33 1.19 23.41
N PRO A 8 -18.73 1.64 22.29
CA PRO A 8 -17.44 1.13 21.82
C PRO A 8 -16.30 1.28 22.83
N GLU A 9 -16.29 2.38 23.59
CA GLU A 9 -15.30 2.65 24.63
C GLU A 9 -15.34 1.64 25.80
N GLU A 10 -16.47 0.99 26.01
CA GLU A 10 -16.68 0.02 27.09
C GLU A 10 -16.32 -1.42 26.65
N MET A 11 -16.10 -1.64 25.36
CA MET A 11 -15.72 -2.95 24.79
C MET A 11 -14.26 -3.32 25.02
N GLY A 12 -13.44 -2.34 25.41
CA GLY A 12 -12.04 -2.51 25.72
C GLY A 12 -11.13 -1.63 24.88
N SER A 13 -9.85 -1.98 24.87
CA SER A 13 -8.82 -1.23 24.15
C SER A 13 -7.83 -2.15 23.48
N VAL A 14 -7.13 -1.63 22.47
CA VAL A 14 -6.05 -2.35 21.78
C VAL A 14 -4.76 -1.55 21.83
N ALA A 15 -3.65 -2.23 22.10
CA ALA A 15 -2.31 -1.73 21.84
C ALA A 15 -1.64 -2.61 20.78
N ILE A 16 -0.98 -1.98 19.81
CA ILE A 16 -0.20 -2.68 18.77
C ILE A 16 1.27 -2.28 18.91
N ALA A 17 2.19 -3.23 18.85
CA ALA A 17 3.63 -2.97 18.90
C ALA A 17 4.44 -4.02 18.11
N PRO A 18 5.59 -3.65 17.51
CA PRO A 18 6.11 -2.30 17.41
C PRO A 18 5.25 -1.44 16.47
N LEU A 19 5.22 -0.14 16.74
CA LEU A 19 4.72 0.87 15.81
C LEU A 19 5.92 1.53 15.13
N GLY A 20 5.79 1.75 13.83
CA GLY A 20 6.82 2.39 13.03
C GLY A 20 6.69 2.00 11.57
N PRO A 21 7.35 2.74 10.66
CA PRO A 21 7.38 2.37 9.26
C PRO A 21 8.00 0.99 9.07
N VAL A 22 7.35 0.15 8.27
CA VAL A 22 7.87 -1.15 7.86
C VAL A 22 8.15 -1.16 6.37
N GLU A 23 9.17 -1.90 5.94
CA GLU A 23 9.48 -2.03 4.51
C GLU A 23 8.50 -2.99 3.83
N ALA A 24 8.04 -2.65 2.62
CA ALA A 24 7.19 -3.47 1.79
C ALA A 24 7.78 -4.88 1.59
N GLY A 25 6.96 -5.90 1.80
CA GLY A 25 7.35 -7.30 1.71
C GLY A 25 8.37 -7.79 2.75
N SER A 26 8.78 -6.95 3.71
CA SER A 26 9.64 -7.39 4.80
C SER A 26 8.89 -8.28 5.79
N PHE A 27 9.63 -9.15 6.47
CA PHE A 27 9.08 -9.96 7.55
C PHE A 27 9.06 -9.19 8.86
N GLN A 28 7.91 -9.15 9.51
CA GLN A 28 7.68 -8.42 10.76
C GLN A 28 7.07 -9.33 11.83
N SER A 29 7.06 -8.84 13.07
CA SER A 29 6.39 -9.50 14.19
C SER A 29 5.68 -8.45 15.01
N PHE A 30 4.38 -8.61 15.21
CA PHE A 30 3.56 -7.67 15.96
C PHE A 30 2.89 -8.35 17.15
N PHE A 31 2.79 -7.59 18.22
CA PHE A 31 1.90 -7.84 19.34
C PHE A 31 0.65 -7.02 19.11
N VAL A 32 -0.50 -7.69 19.05
CA VAL A 32 -1.81 -7.05 19.17
C VAL A 32 -2.35 -7.45 20.53
N ILE A 33 -2.43 -6.50 21.45
CA ILE A 33 -2.81 -6.73 22.85
C ILE A 33 -4.19 -6.12 23.03
N TYR A 34 -5.21 -6.96 23.02
CA TYR A 34 -6.55 -6.57 23.44
C TYR A 34 -6.63 -6.62 24.97
N THR A 35 -7.15 -5.56 25.58
CA THR A 35 -7.52 -5.51 27.00
C THR A 35 -9.03 -5.38 27.10
N ALA A 36 -9.66 -6.33 27.78
CA ALA A 36 -11.10 -6.37 27.93
C ALA A 36 -11.61 -5.17 28.74
N GLY A 37 -12.64 -4.52 28.22
CA GLY A 37 -13.31 -3.41 28.88
C GLY A 37 -14.30 -3.88 29.93
N LYS A 38 -15.19 -2.99 30.34
CA LYS A 38 -16.21 -3.22 31.38
C LYS A 38 -17.03 -4.50 31.19
N PHE A 39 -17.31 -4.85 29.93
CA PHE A 39 -18.12 -6.03 29.62
C PHE A 39 -17.37 -7.36 29.66
N GLY A 40 -16.04 -7.34 29.69
CA GLY A 40 -15.26 -8.56 29.53
C GLY A 40 -15.44 -9.18 28.14
N ILE A 41 -15.25 -10.49 28.04
CA ILE A 41 -15.72 -11.32 26.92
C ILE A 41 -16.32 -12.59 27.53
N ASP A 42 -17.59 -12.84 27.26
CA ASP A 42 -18.29 -14.01 27.77
C ASP A 42 -17.78 -15.32 27.15
N ASP A 43 -18.18 -16.46 27.72
CA ASP A 43 -17.98 -17.74 27.04
C ASP A 43 -18.61 -17.70 25.64
N SER A 44 -17.93 -18.27 24.66
CA SER A 44 -18.29 -18.17 23.24
C SER A 44 -18.22 -16.77 22.61
N GLY A 45 -17.89 -15.72 23.37
CA GLY A 45 -17.57 -14.40 22.84
C GLY A 45 -16.30 -14.43 21.98
N SER A 46 -16.08 -13.38 21.18
CA SER A 46 -15.00 -13.42 20.19
C SER A 46 -14.46 -12.06 19.75
N LEU A 47 -13.24 -12.10 19.22
CA LEU A 47 -12.58 -11.02 18.52
C LEU A 47 -12.46 -11.34 17.03
N LYS A 48 -12.53 -10.31 16.20
CA LYS A 48 -12.05 -10.33 14.82
C LYS A 48 -10.96 -9.29 14.66
N ILE A 49 -9.81 -9.73 14.17
CA ILE A 49 -8.75 -8.83 13.69
C ILE A 49 -8.86 -8.81 12.17
N VAL A 50 -9.21 -7.67 11.61
CA VAL A 50 -9.49 -7.53 10.18
C VAL A 50 -8.52 -6.58 9.50
N HIS A 51 -8.18 -6.87 8.26
CA HIS A 51 -7.42 -5.97 7.40
C HIS A 51 -8.00 -5.93 5.98
N ARG A 52 -7.54 -4.98 5.16
CA ARG A 52 -8.14 -4.71 3.86
C ARG A 52 -8.03 -5.89 2.89
N PHE A 53 -9.05 -5.99 2.04
CA PHE A 53 -9.12 -6.86 0.87
C PHE A 53 -7.91 -6.64 -0.05
N ALA A 54 -7.68 -5.38 -0.42
CA ALA A 54 -6.56 -4.93 -1.23
C ALA A 54 -5.28 -4.96 -0.39
N SER A 55 -4.75 -6.16 -0.20
CA SER A 55 -3.49 -6.42 0.48
C SER A 55 -3.00 -7.78 0.01
N ASP A 56 -1.69 -7.99 -0.07
CA ASP A 56 -1.12 -9.31 -0.32
C ASP A 56 -0.29 -9.79 0.89
N LEU A 57 -0.53 -9.21 2.07
CA LEU A 57 0.04 -9.68 3.34
C LEU A 57 -0.03 -11.20 3.44
N GLY A 58 1.06 -11.81 3.91
CA GLY A 58 1.22 -13.25 3.98
C GLY A 58 0.07 -13.91 4.73
N ARG A 59 -0.45 -15.02 4.18
CA ARG A 59 -1.60 -15.73 4.75
C ARG A 59 -1.29 -16.18 6.17
N LEU A 60 -2.00 -15.62 7.15
CA LEU A 60 -1.86 -16.00 8.55
C LEU A 60 -2.23 -17.48 8.73
N GLN A 61 -1.48 -18.17 9.58
CA GLN A 61 -1.66 -19.60 9.83
C GLN A 61 -1.32 -19.96 11.28
N MET A 62 -1.87 -21.07 11.77
CA MET A 62 -1.71 -21.54 13.16
C MET A 62 -1.19 -22.99 13.23
N ASP A 63 -0.77 -23.56 12.10
CA ASP A 63 -0.45 -24.98 11.92
C ASP A 63 1.05 -25.27 12.09
N ASP A 64 1.92 -24.41 11.54
CA ASP A 64 3.36 -24.60 11.53
C ASP A 64 4.07 -23.45 12.26
N PRO A 65 4.51 -23.63 13.52
CA PRO A 65 5.15 -22.59 14.30
C PRO A 65 6.51 -22.13 13.75
N GLU A 66 7.19 -22.96 12.95
CA GLU A 66 8.52 -22.64 12.38
C GLU A 66 8.40 -21.94 11.03
N ALA A 67 7.22 -21.96 10.39
CA ALA A 67 6.98 -21.32 9.10
C ALA A 67 6.66 -19.82 9.19
N ALA A 68 6.68 -19.17 8.02
CA ALA A 68 6.21 -17.80 7.86
C ALA A 68 4.73 -17.63 8.23
N ASN A 69 4.37 -16.40 8.62
CA ASN A 69 3.00 -15.97 8.92
C ASN A 69 2.31 -16.74 10.06
N TYR A 70 3.09 -17.44 10.90
CA TYR A 70 2.56 -18.11 12.07
C TYR A 70 1.98 -17.08 13.05
N VAL A 71 0.81 -17.39 13.60
CA VAL A 71 0.12 -16.57 14.60
C VAL A 71 -0.21 -17.41 15.81
N SER A 72 0.00 -16.84 16.99
CA SER A 72 -0.46 -17.43 18.25
C SER A 72 -1.21 -16.40 19.10
N ALA A 73 -2.07 -16.86 20.00
CA ALA A 73 -2.75 -16.01 20.97
C ALA A 73 -2.80 -16.67 22.34
N GLN A 74 -2.80 -15.84 23.40
CA GLN A 74 -2.91 -16.30 24.78
C GLN A 74 -3.74 -15.33 25.60
N ALA A 75 -4.69 -15.85 26.39
CA ALA A 75 -5.42 -15.08 27.39
C ALA A 75 -4.63 -15.01 28.71
N SER A 76 -4.63 -13.84 29.37
CA SER A 76 -3.92 -13.62 30.64
C SER A 76 -4.43 -14.49 31.80
N ASN A 77 -5.71 -14.85 31.77
CA ASN A 77 -6.39 -15.64 32.79
C ASN A 77 -6.48 -17.14 32.46
N GLY A 78 -5.84 -17.58 31.37
CA GLY A 78 -5.85 -18.99 30.96
C GLY A 78 -7.11 -19.47 30.23
N ALA A 79 -8.01 -18.55 29.82
CA ALA A 79 -9.10 -18.89 28.91
C ALA A 79 -8.56 -19.53 27.62
N VAL A 80 -9.28 -20.55 27.11
CA VAL A 80 -8.88 -21.27 25.90
C VAL A 80 -9.46 -20.56 24.69
N LEU A 81 -8.61 -20.33 23.70
CA LEU A 81 -8.95 -19.61 22.48
C LEU A 81 -8.95 -20.57 21.29
N HIS A 82 -9.99 -20.48 20.47
CA HIS A 82 -10.03 -21.08 19.13
C HIS A 82 -9.72 -20.00 18.09
N MET A 83 -8.86 -20.33 17.12
CA MET A 83 -8.36 -19.37 16.13
C MET A 83 -8.59 -19.88 14.71
N GLU A 84 -9.07 -19.01 13.82
CA GLU A 84 -9.25 -19.31 12.40
C GLU A 84 -8.92 -18.09 11.56
N TYR A 85 -8.27 -18.29 10.41
CA TYR A 85 -8.01 -17.23 9.45
C TYR A 85 -8.75 -17.48 8.13
N ASP A 86 -9.58 -16.52 7.73
CA ASP A 86 -10.42 -16.61 6.54
C ASP A 86 -10.39 -15.29 5.76
N LEU A 87 -10.37 -15.39 4.42
CA LEU A 87 -10.20 -14.23 3.53
C LEU A 87 -11.51 -13.45 3.28
N LYS A 88 -12.66 -13.97 3.71
CA LYS A 88 -14.01 -13.48 3.38
C LYS A 88 -14.99 -13.54 4.57
N ARG A 89 -14.49 -13.49 5.81
CA ARG A 89 -15.33 -13.64 7.03
C ARG A 89 -15.84 -12.31 7.61
N ASN A 90 -15.62 -11.21 6.92
CA ASN A 90 -16.13 -9.91 7.32
C ASN A 90 -16.52 -9.05 6.10
N PHE A 91 -17.16 -7.91 6.34
CA PHE A 91 -17.68 -7.05 5.27
C PHE A 91 -16.54 -6.40 4.46
N ARG A 92 -16.77 -6.14 3.18
CA ARG A 92 -15.80 -5.44 2.33
C ARG A 92 -15.76 -3.94 2.70
N PRO A 93 -14.58 -3.29 2.72
CA PRO A 93 -13.29 -3.79 2.26
C PRO A 93 -12.45 -4.50 3.33
N TRP A 94 -12.98 -4.79 4.52
CA TRP A 94 -12.26 -5.36 5.66
C TRP A 94 -12.55 -6.86 5.83
N ASP A 95 -12.40 -7.65 4.78
CA ASP A 95 -12.91 -9.03 4.72
C ASP A 95 -11.94 -10.08 5.27
N LYS A 96 -10.63 -9.86 5.14
CA LYS A 96 -9.59 -10.76 5.66
C LYS A 96 -9.55 -10.69 7.17
N THR A 97 -9.80 -11.84 7.80
CA THR A 97 -10.16 -11.90 9.21
C THR A 97 -9.41 -13.01 9.93
N LEU A 98 -8.68 -12.64 10.97
CA LEU A 98 -8.29 -13.56 12.04
C LEU A 98 -9.38 -13.55 13.11
N TYR A 99 -10.10 -14.65 13.20
CA TYR A 99 -11.16 -14.88 14.18
C TYR A 99 -10.59 -15.56 15.41
N ILE A 100 -10.92 -15.06 16.61
CA ILE A 100 -10.46 -15.58 17.89
C ILE A 100 -11.67 -15.72 18.81
N LYS A 101 -12.05 -16.94 19.15
CA LYS A 101 -13.22 -17.24 19.99
C LYS A 101 -12.79 -17.79 21.34
N VAL A 102 -13.40 -17.33 22.42
CA VAL A 102 -13.26 -17.97 23.74
C VAL A 102 -14.08 -19.26 23.72
N VAL A 103 -13.44 -20.42 23.88
CA VAL A 103 -14.12 -21.73 23.88
C VAL A 103 -14.17 -22.38 25.25
N ARG A 104 -13.38 -21.90 26.21
CA ARG A 104 -13.45 -22.33 27.62
C ARG A 104 -12.97 -21.21 28.53
N GLY A 105 -13.81 -20.83 29.49
CA GLY A 105 -13.59 -19.66 30.35
C GLY A 105 -14.27 -18.43 29.78
N PHE A 106 -13.88 -17.26 30.29
CA PHE A 106 -14.35 -15.92 29.91
C PHE A 106 -13.20 -14.93 30.16
N LEU A 107 -13.36 -13.66 29.79
CA LEU A 107 -12.48 -12.57 30.20
C LEU A 107 -13.25 -11.61 31.11
N SER A 108 -12.64 -11.22 32.23
CA SER A 108 -13.12 -10.10 33.05
C SER A 108 -12.53 -8.79 32.56
N GLU A 109 -13.10 -7.67 33.02
CA GLU A 109 -12.51 -6.35 32.81
C GLU A 109 -11.02 -6.36 33.22
N GLY A 110 -10.17 -5.85 32.32
CA GLY A 110 -8.71 -5.80 32.50
C GLY A 110 -7.95 -7.07 32.09
N ASP A 111 -8.63 -8.20 31.85
CA ASP A 111 -7.99 -9.37 31.25
C ASP A 111 -7.54 -9.08 29.81
N ARG A 112 -6.50 -9.77 29.37
CA ARG A 112 -5.85 -9.51 28.08
C ARG A 112 -5.83 -10.72 27.19
N ILE A 113 -6.00 -10.51 25.89
CA ILE A 113 -5.59 -11.45 24.86
C ILE A 113 -4.35 -10.88 24.18
N VAL A 114 -3.23 -11.58 24.29
CA VAL A 114 -1.98 -11.24 23.62
C VAL A 114 -1.89 -12.06 22.33
N ILE A 115 -2.14 -11.41 21.20
CA ILE A 115 -1.98 -11.99 19.86
C ILE A 115 -0.58 -11.65 19.33
N ARG A 116 0.12 -12.64 18.80
CA ARG A 116 1.44 -12.50 18.17
C ARG A 116 1.32 -12.79 16.69
N VAL A 117 1.23 -11.75 15.87
CA VAL A 117 1.15 -11.87 14.41
C VAL A 117 2.57 -11.98 13.87
N GLY A 118 2.91 -13.10 13.24
CA GLY A 118 4.29 -13.41 12.88
C GLY A 118 5.12 -13.79 14.11
N ASP A 119 4.64 -14.76 14.89
CA ASP A 119 5.31 -15.21 16.11
C ASP A 119 6.65 -15.90 15.81
N ARG A 120 7.74 -15.28 16.26
CA ARG A 120 9.12 -15.74 16.00
C ARG A 120 9.69 -16.67 17.05
N ARG A 121 8.94 -17.01 18.11
CA ARG A 121 9.46 -17.80 19.25
C ARG A 121 9.96 -19.19 18.89
N PHE A 122 9.54 -19.71 17.74
CA PHE A 122 9.89 -21.04 17.26
C PHE A 122 10.86 -21.01 16.07
N GLY A 123 11.49 -19.86 15.78
CA GLY A 123 12.50 -19.73 14.73
C GLY A 123 11.99 -19.29 13.36
N GLY A 124 10.66 -19.15 13.18
CA GLY A 124 10.07 -18.64 11.95
C GLY A 124 10.41 -17.17 11.66
N PRO A 125 10.34 -16.72 10.39
CA PRO A 125 10.76 -15.39 9.99
C PRO A 125 9.80 -14.27 10.44
N GLY A 126 8.56 -14.60 10.83
CA GLY A 126 7.48 -13.66 11.13
C GLY A 126 6.43 -13.58 10.01
N VAL A 127 5.62 -12.53 9.99
CA VAL A 127 4.61 -12.28 8.95
C VAL A 127 5.20 -11.44 7.83
N ARG A 128 4.97 -11.81 6.56
CA ARG A 128 5.38 -10.99 5.42
C ARG A 128 4.37 -9.85 5.23
N MET A 129 4.83 -8.61 5.33
CA MET A 129 4.01 -7.45 5.00
C MET A 129 3.66 -7.42 3.51
N GLN A 130 2.64 -6.65 3.13
CA GLN A 130 2.24 -6.51 1.73
C GLN A 130 3.38 -5.90 0.87
N THR A 131 3.44 -6.22 -0.42
CA THR A 131 4.54 -5.81 -1.31
C THR A 131 4.42 -4.38 -1.81
N PHE A 132 3.43 -3.61 -1.36
CA PHE A 132 3.21 -2.24 -1.82
C PHE A 132 3.00 -1.26 -0.68
N GLN A 133 3.28 0.01 -0.96
CA GLN A 133 3.23 1.09 0.03
C GLN A 133 1.79 1.41 0.46
N GLU A 134 1.60 1.65 1.75
CA GLU A 134 0.34 2.13 2.32
C GLU A 134 0.64 3.04 3.50
N LYS A 135 -0.01 4.21 3.56
CA LYS A 135 0.20 5.18 4.63
C LYS A 135 -0.40 4.74 5.94
N GLU A 136 -1.54 4.06 5.89
CA GLU A 136 -2.32 3.69 7.07
C GLU A 136 -2.78 2.23 7.02
N PHE A 137 -1.84 1.29 6.97
CA PHE A 137 -2.18 -0.12 7.13
C PHE A 137 -2.71 -0.35 8.55
N GLN A 138 -3.88 -1.00 8.70
CA GLN A 138 -4.51 -1.21 10.00
C GLN A 138 -4.92 -2.67 10.22
N PHE A 139 -4.70 -3.14 11.45
CA PHE A 139 -5.34 -4.33 12.01
C PHE A 139 -6.53 -3.87 12.87
N ARG A 140 -7.71 -3.70 12.25
CA ARG A 140 -8.92 -3.29 12.98
C ARG A 140 -9.42 -4.40 13.88
N ILE A 141 -9.82 -4.04 15.10
CA ILE A 141 -10.29 -4.99 16.11
C ILE A 141 -11.78 -4.83 16.28
N LEU A 142 -12.51 -5.91 16.07
CA LEU A 142 -13.95 -5.98 16.29
C LEU A 142 -14.22 -6.94 17.44
N VAL A 143 -15.07 -6.55 18.38
CA VAL A 143 -15.37 -7.28 19.61
C VAL A 143 -16.84 -7.69 19.62
N ASP A 144 -17.09 -8.96 19.88
CA ASP A 144 -18.38 -9.50 20.29
C ASP A 144 -18.22 -10.03 21.71
N ALA A 145 -18.49 -9.16 22.69
CA ALA A 145 -18.32 -9.47 24.11
C ALA A 145 -19.39 -10.44 24.65
N PHE A 146 -20.55 -10.52 23.99
CA PHE A 146 -21.74 -11.20 24.51
C PHE A 146 -22.10 -12.49 23.77
N ALA A 147 -21.27 -12.92 22.82
CA ALA A 147 -21.51 -14.07 21.96
C ALA A 147 -22.80 -13.98 21.11
N THR A 148 -23.20 -12.76 20.73
CA THR A 148 -24.40 -12.50 19.92
C THR A 148 -24.11 -12.38 18.43
N TYR A 149 -22.84 -12.45 18.05
CA TYR A 149 -22.35 -12.21 16.69
C TYR A 149 -22.58 -10.78 16.17
N ASP A 150 -22.86 -9.85 17.08
CA ASP A 150 -22.97 -8.41 16.80
C ASP A 150 -21.68 -7.71 17.23
N TYR A 151 -20.84 -7.34 16.25
CA TYR A 151 -19.49 -6.86 16.52
C TYR A 151 -19.43 -5.33 16.63
N VAL A 152 -18.70 -4.85 17.62
CA VAL A 152 -18.36 -3.43 17.80
C VAL A 152 -16.89 -3.21 17.43
N GLU A 153 -16.60 -2.25 16.55
CA GLU A 153 -15.22 -1.84 16.25
C GLU A 153 -14.64 -1.05 17.42
N LEU A 154 -13.42 -1.40 17.85
CA LEU A 154 -12.73 -0.61 18.86
C LEU A 154 -12.25 0.73 18.27
N PRO A 155 -12.43 1.84 19.01
CA PRO A 155 -11.91 3.13 18.60
C PRO A 155 -10.37 3.15 18.62
N ASP A 156 -9.80 4.16 17.96
CA ASP A 156 -8.37 4.52 18.03
C ASP A 156 -7.37 3.39 17.74
N THR A 157 -7.72 2.46 16.84
CA THR A 157 -6.78 1.42 16.39
C THR A 157 -5.58 2.04 15.66
N PRO A 158 -4.33 1.81 16.13
CA PRO A 158 -3.14 2.37 15.50
C PRO A 158 -2.96 1.90 14.04
N SER A 159 -2.36 2.76 13.23
CA SER A 159 -1.92 2.42 11.87
C SER A 159 -0.40 2.18 11.80
N ILE A 160 -0.01 1.45 10.76
CA ILE A 160 1.38 1.12 10.42
C ILE A 160 1.63 1.68 9.02
N GLU A 161 2.68 2.47 8.86
CA GLU A 161 3.11 2.91 7.53
C GLU A 161 3.94 1.81 6.85
N ILE A 162 3.59 1.47 5.61
CA ILE A 162 4.36 0.57 4.75
C ILE A 162 5.08 1.40 3.71
N THR A 163 6.40 1.37 3.75
CA THR A 163 7.30 2.17 2.91
C THR A 163 8.07 1.29 1.94
N SER A 164 8.62 1.88 0.88
CA SER A 164 9.48 1.17 -0.07
C SER A 164 10.83 0.79 0.52
N GLY A 165 11.41 -0.29 -0.03
CA GLY A 165 12.80 -0.66 0.21
C GLY A 165 13.80 0.25 -0.51
N PRO A 166 15.11 0.05 -0.33
CA PRO A 166 16.12 0.71 -1.16
C PRO A 166 15.91 0.37 -2.63
N PRO A 167 16.28 1.28 -3.56
CA PRO A 167 16.16 1.01 -4.98
C PRO A 167 17.07 -0.15 -5.39
N VAL A 168 16.56 -1.05 -6.22
CA VAL A 168 17.33 -2.15 -6.84
C VAL A 168 17.35 -2.04 -8.36
N LEU A 169 16.54 -1.14 -8.92
CA LEU A 169 16.39 -0.88 -10.35
C LEU A 169 16.07 0.60 -10.56
N TYR A 170 16.66 1.21 -11.57
CA TYR A 170 16.26 2.53 -12.06
C TYR A 170 15.45 2.40 -13.35
N LYS A 171 14.45 3.27 -13.52
CA LYS A 171 13.65 3.38 -14.75
C LYS A 171 13.68 4.80 -15.28
N ALA A 172 13.81 4.89 -16.59
CA ALA A 172 13.58 6.08 -17.39
C ALA A 172 12.36 5.87 -18.29
N VAL A 173 11.45 6.84 -18.30
CA VAL A 173 10.17 6.73 -18.99
C VAL A 173 9.97 7.96 -19.87
N LEU A 174 9.75 7.69 -21.16
CA LEU A 174 9.39 8.67 -22.17
C LEU A 174 7.98 8.38 -22.69
N PRO A 175 7.29 9.36 -23.30
CA PRO A 175 6.10 9.08 -24.10
C PRO A 175 6.44 8.12 -25.24
N THR A 176 5.44 7.41 -25.76
CA THR A 176 5.64 6.48 -26.88
C THR A 176 5.89 7.22 -28.20
N LEU A 177 5.22 8.35 -28.42
CA LEU A 177 5.20 9.03 -29.71
C LEU A 177 5.04 10.54 -29.56
N LYS A 178 5.87 11.30 -30.28
CA LYS A 178 5.79 12.76 -30.37
C LYS A 178 6.01 13.25 -31.79
N ARG A 179 5.57 14.49 -32.07
CA ARG A 179 5.93 15.18 -33.29
C ARG A 179 7.29 15.86 -33.16
N VAL A 180 7.96 16.09 -34.29
CA VAL A 180 9.16 16.94 -34.35
C VAL A 180 8.86 18.30 -33.71
N GLY A 181 9.72 18.74 -32.80
CA GLY A 181 9.61 20.00 -32.06
C GLY A 181 8.55 20.02 -30.95
N GLU A 182 7.78 18.95 -30.75
CA GLU A 182 6.82 18.84 -29.64
C GLU A 182 7.57 18.60 -28.32
N THR A 183 7.13 19.23 -27.22
CA THR A 183 7.73 18.96 -25.91
C THR A 183 7.32 17.60 -25.37
N PHE A 184 8.24 17.01 -24.60
CA PHE A 184 7.98 15.83 -23.81
C PHE A 184 8.72 15.87 -22.46
N LEU A 185 8.23 15.02 -21.57
CA LEU A 185 8.79 14.81 -20.24
C LEU A 185 9.59 13.52 -20.20
N LEU A 186 10.73 13.54 -19.51
CA LEU A 186 11.45 12.34 -19.06
C LEU A 186 11.15 12.12 -17.58
N GLY A 187 10.47 11.00 -17.29
CA GLY A 187 10.19 10.55 -15.93
C GLY A 187 11.23 9.54 -15.46
N LEU A 188 11.74 9.71 -14.25
CA LEU A 188 12.78 8.88 -13.67
C LEU A 188 12.35 8.41 -12.28
N LYS A 189 12.63 7.14 -11.95
CA LYS A 189 12.41 6.60 -10.60
C LYS A 189 13.36 5.45 -10.31
N GLY A 190 13.76 5.33 -9.04
CA GLY A 190 14.27 4.08 -8.50
C GLY A 190 13.10 3.25 -7.96
N GLU A 191 13.11 1.95 -8.24
CA GLU A 191 12.13 1.00 -7.73
C GLU A 191 12.78 0.02 -6.77
N ASP A 192 12.10 -0.28 -5.66
CA ASP A 192 12.50 -1.39 -4.79
C ASP A 192 12.25 -2.75 -5.45
N ARG A 193 12.63 -3.83 -4.78
CA ARG A 193 12.47 -5.21 -5.28
C ARG A 193 11.03 -5.61 -5.64
N TRP A 194 10.03 -4.83 -5.21
CA TRP A 194 8.62 -5.06 -5.48
C TRP A 194 8.04 -4.08 -6.51
N GLY A 195 8.86 -3.20 -7.09
CA GLY A 195 8.43 -2.21 -8.06
C GLY A 195 7.89 -0.92 -7.44
N ASN A 196 8.03 -0.71 -6.13
CA ASN A 196 7.59 0.53 -5.51
C ASN A 196 8.59 1.65 -5.78
N PRO A 197 8.15 2.85 -6.22
CA PRO A 197 8.99 4.04 -6.23
C PRO A 197 9.64 4.27 -4.86
N SER A 198 10.97 4.30 -4.83
CA SER A 198 11.77 4.39 -3.61
C SER A 198 12.17 5.83 -3.33
N ALA A 199 11.88 6.30 -2.11
CA ALA A 199 12.37 7.59 -1.62
C ALA A 199 13.80 7.50 -1.06
N LYS A 200 14.46 6.33 -1.18
CA LYS A 200 15.82 6.07 -0.68
C LYS A 200 16.85 6.06 -1.83
N CYS A 201 16.58 6.83 -2.88
CA CYS A 201 17.49 6.98 -4.01
C CYS A 201 18.49 8.10 -3.71
N GLU A 202 19.79 7.85 -3.93
CA GLU A 202 20.88 8.79 -3.64
C GLU A 202 21.96 8.79 -4.75
N ASP A 203 21.59 8.34 -5.95
CA ASP A 203 22.52 8.14 -7.06
C ASP A 203 22.52 9.32 -8.06
N THR A 204 23.68 9.59 -8.64
CA THR A 204 23.87 10.53 -9.75
C THR A 204 24.21 9.78 -11.03
N PHE A 205 23.59 10.17 -12.13
CA PHE A 205 23.79 9.57 -13.45
C PHE A 205 24.22 10.62 -14.46
N ARG A 206 25.19 10.28 -15.30
CA ARG A 206 25.41 10.98 -16.56
C ARG A 206 24.34 10.54 -17.54
N VAL A 207 23.78 11.48 -18.28
CA VAL A 207 22.71 11.21 -19.25
C VAL A 207 23.29 11.21 -20.65
N THR A 208 22.91 10.21 -21.44
CA THR A 208 23.24 10.16 -22.87
C THR A 208 22.01 9.82 -23.68
N SER A 209 22.02 10.17 -24.96
CA SER A 209 20.88 10.00 -25.84
C SER A 209 21.31 9.44 -27.19
N THR A 210 20.50 8.57 -27.78
CA THR A 210 20.77 8.01 -29.12
C THR A 210 20.61 9.03 -30.25
N ARG A 211 19.97 10.17 -29.97
CA ARG A 211 19.74 11.29 -30.89
C ARG A 211 19.86 12.63 -30.17
N PRO A 212 20.10 13.76 -30.87
CA PRO A 212 20.07 15.09 -30.24
C PRO A 212 18.73 15.37 -29.56
N VAL A 213 18.78 15.85 -28.31
CA VAL A 213 17.61 16.27 -27.52
C VAL A 213 17.92 17.63 -26.92
N GLU A 214 17.09 18.62 -27.21
CA GLU A 214 17.21 19.95 -26.61
C GLU A 214 16.80 19.91 -25.14
N ASN A 215 17.47 20.70 -24.31
CA ASN A 215 17.26 20.84 -22.86
C ASN A 215 17.50 19.56 -22.05
N LEU A 216 18.11 18.53 -22.62
CA LEU A 216 18.53 17.35 -21.87
C LEU A 216 19.75 17.71 -21.02
N PRO A 217 19.70 17.61 -19.67
CA PRO A 217 20.85 17.86 -18.82
C PRO A 217 21.90 16.76 -19.01
N ASP A 218 23.18 17.12 -18.85
CA ASP A 218 24.28 16.16 -18.91
C ASP A 218 24.28 15.19 -17.71
N GLU A 219 23.72 15.61 -16.57
CA GLU A 219 23.65 14.84 -15.33
C GLU A 219 22.31 15.00 -14.61
N ILE A 220 21.87 13.94 -13.94
CA ILE A 220 20.67 13.92 -13.09
C ILE A 220 20.99 13.21 -11.79
N SER A 221 20.57 13.81 -10.67
CA SER A 221 20.78 13.24 -9.32
C SER A 221 19.46 12.95 -8.62
N PHE A 222 19.39 11.84 -7.92
CA PHE A 222 18.36 11.56 -6.93
C PHE A 222 18.84 11.97 -5.54
N TYR A 223 17.97 12.63 -4.78
CA TYR A 223 18.22 12.99 -3.39
C TYR A 223 17.31 12.21 -2.44
N PRO A 224 17.77 11.96 -1.20
CA PRO A 224 16.95 11.31 -0.18
C PRO A 224 15.59 12.00 -0.04
N GLY A 225 14.51 11.21 -0.01
CA GLY A 225 13.13 11.68 0.01
C GLY A 225 12.47 11.81 -1.36
N GLN A 226 13.23 11.79 -2.47
CA GLN A 226 12.68 11.84 -3.83
C GLN A 226 12.33 10.44 -4.34
N ALA A 227 11.04 10.17 -4.53
CA ALA A 227 10.57 8.92 -5.13
C ALA A 227 10.67 8.90 -6.67
N SER A 228 10.79 10.07 -7.28
CA SER A 228 10.89 10.27 -8.72
C SER A 228 11.51 11.63 -9.05
N VAL A 229 12.04 11.76 -10.27
CA VAL A 229 12.53 13.00 -10.87
C VAL A 229 11.84 13.17 -12.22
N GLN A 230 11.44 14.39 -12.57
CA GLN A 230 10.83 14.73 -13.85
C GLN A 230 11.62 15.85 -14.52
N ILE A 231 12.01 15.63 -15.78
CA ILE A 231 12.63 16.65 -16.61
C ILE A 231 11.65 16.99 -17.72
N ASP A 232 11.10 18.20 -17.69
CA ASP A 232 10.13 18.68 -18.67
C ASP A 232 10.78 19.61 -19.71
N GLY A 233 10.06 19.92 -20.78
CA GLY A 233 10.50 20.85 -21.83
C GLY A 233 11.56 20.30 -22.78
N LEU A 234 11.76 18.96 -22.80
CA LEU A 234 12.65 18.30 -23.74
C LEU A 234 12.05 18.32 -25.14
N ARG A 235 12.88 18.49 -26.17
CA ARG A 235 12.44 18.48 -27.58
C ARG A 235 13.40 17.68 -28.45
N ALA A 236 12.84 17.05 -29.48
CA ALA A 236 13.60 16.38 -30.52
C ALA A 236 13.23 17.01 -31.88
N GLU A 237 14.23 17.52 -32.58
CA GLU A 237 14.07 18.21 -33.87
C GLU A 237 14.21 17.27 -35.08
N GLU A 238 14.54 16.00 -34.84
CA GLU A 238 14.78 15.00 -35.88
C GLU A 238 13.84 13.80 -35.76
N GLU A 239 13.43 13.26 -36.91
CA GLU A 239 12.63 12.03 -36.96
C GLU A 239 13.44 10.79 -36.55
N GLY A 240 12.75 9.86 -35.91
CA GLY A 240 13.25 8.52 -35.61
C GLY A 240 13.03 8.09 -34.16
N ASP A 241 13.55 6.91 -33.84
CA ASP A 241 13.43 6.35 -32.50
C ASP A 241 14.58 6.88 -31.62
N LEU A 242 14.20 7.44 -30.47
CA LEU A 242 15.04 8.07 -29.45
C LEU A 242 14.99 7.24 -28.16
N CYS A 243 16.15 6.94 -27.58
CA CYS A 243 16.29 6.41 -26.23
C CYS A 243 17.26 7.26 -25.43
N ILE A 244 17.02 7.36 -24.13
CA ILE A 244 17.89 8.03 -23.17
C ILE A 244 18.47 6.99 -22.22
N ASP A 245 19.78 7.03 -22.02
CA ASP A 245 20.53 6.15 -21.13
C ASP A 245 21.01 6.93 -19.91
N LEU A 246 20.82 6.33 -18.73
CA LEU A 246 21.43 6.74 -17.48
C LEU A 246 22.71 5.92 -17.28
N ILE A 247 23.84 6.62 -17.23
CA ILE A 247 25.16 6.02 -17.04
C ILE A 247 25.59 6.27 -15.59
N ASP A 248 25.89 5.20 -14.87
CA ASP A 248 26.39 5.29 -13.49
C ASP A 248 27.84 5.80 -13.43
N MET A 249 28.34 6.02 -12.22
CA MET A 249 29.70 6.52 -11.99
C MET A 249 30.80 5.54 -12.41
N ASP A 250 30.47 4.25 -12.55
CA ASP A 250 31.36 3.21 -13.05
C ASP A 250 31.35 3.10 -14.59
N GLY A 251 30.49 3.89 -15.26
CA GLY A 251 30.36 3.93 -16.71
C GLY A 251 29.40 2.90 -17.29
N ASN A 252 28.64 2.17 -16.47
CA ASN A 252 27.66 1.19 -16.93
C ASN A 252 26.31 1.86 -17.21
N VAL A 253 25.52 1.26 -18.11
CA VAL A 253 24.13 1.67 -18.34
C VAL A 253 23.26 1.15 -17.20
N ALA A 254 22.94 2.03 -16.26
CA ALA A 254 22.08 1.71 -15.11
C ALA A 254 20.60 1.58 -15.51
N ALA A 255 20.16 2.40 -16.48
CA ALA A 255 18.83 2.31 -17.07
C ALA A 255 18.83 2.85 -18.50
N ARG A 256 17.97 2.29 -19.34
CA ARG A 256 17.63 2.81 -20.67
C ARG A 256 16.13 3.08 -20.70
N SER A 257 15.73 4.21 -21.27
CA SER A 257 14.31 4.55 -21.41
C SER A 257 13.59 3.59 -22.35
N ASN A 258 12.25 3.55 -22.27
CA ASN A 258 11.49 3.07 -23.43
C ASN A 258 11.78 3.95 -24.66
N PRO A 259 11.62 3.42 -25.88
CA PRO A 259 11.80 4.22 -27.07
C PRO A 259 10.69 5.27 -27.20
N LEU A 260 11.08 6.48 -27.55
CA LEU A 260 10.19 7.54 -28.04
C LEU A 260 10.32 7.62 -29.56
N ARG A 261 9.20 7.44 -30.27
CA ARG A 261 9.15 7.61 -31.72
C ARG A 261 8.82 9.06 -32.09
N VAL A 262 9.73 9.73 -32.78
CA VAL A 262 9.54 11.11 -33.28
C VAL A 262 9.20 11.08 -34.77
N LEU A 263 8.08 11.70 -35.14
CA LEU A 263 7.59 11.78 -36.53
C LEU A 263 7.31 13.22 -36.92
N ALA A 264 7.60 13.65 -38.16
CA ALA A 264 7.27 15.00 -38.60
C ALA A 264 5.76 15.23 -38.65
N LYS A 265 4.97 14.20 -39.02
CA LYS A 265 3.51 14.27 -39.07
C LYS A 265 2.85 12.98 -38.60
N THR A 266 1.89 13.12 -37.70
CA THR A 266 0.94 12.06 -37.33
C THR A 266 -0.43 12.65 -36.98
N SER A 267 -1.49 11.91 -37.29
CA SER A 267 -2.87 12.23 -36.90
C SER A 267 -3.27 11.62 -35.55
N ARG A 268 -2.51 10.66 -35.02
CA ARG A 268 -2.80 9.97 -33.76
C ARG A 268 -1.54 9.86 -32.90
N VAL A 269 -1.73 10.03 -31.60
CA VAL A 269 -0.73 9.77 -30.56
C VAL A 269 -1.25 8.67 -29.64
N SER A 270 -0.35 8.05 -28.89
CA SER A 270 -0.69 7.02 -27.91
C SER A 270 -0.59 7.60 -26.50
N PHE A 271 -1.49 7.17 -25.63
CA PHE A 271 -1.51 7.53 -24.23
C PHE A 271 -1.53 6.26 -23.37
N TRP A 272 -0.81 6.28 -22.25
CA TRP A 272 -0.83 5.25 -21.22
C TRP A 272 -1.74 5.67 -20.09
N ALA A 273 -2.72 4.84 -19.77
CA ALA A 273 -3.71 5.17 -18.76
C ALA A 273 -4.03 3.98 -17.85
N ASP A 274 -4.25 4.28 -16.57
CA ASP A 274 -4.93 3.36 -15.66
C ASP A 274 -6.40 3.76 -15.58
N LEU A 275 -7.25 2.93 -16.19
CA LEU A 275 -8.68 3.20 -16.30
C LEU A 275 -9.49 2.52 -15.17
N HIS A 276 -8.84 1.82 -14.24
CA HIS A 276 -9.49 0.98 -13.25
C HIS A 276 -8.86 1.17 -11.85
N GLY A 277 -8.65 2.43 -11.47
CA GLY A 277 -8.11 2.81 -10.17
C GLY A 277 -9.13 2.80 -9.05
N GLN A 278 -8.72 2.38 -7.85
CA GLN A 278 -9.54 2.47 -6.64
C GLN A 278 -8.70 2.93 -5.45
N SER A 279 -9.33 3.71 -4.58
CA SER A 279 -8.73 4.26 -3.36
C SER A 279 -9.43 3.75 -2.10
N GLN A 280 -8.93 4.13 -0.93
CA GLN A 280 -9.36 3.65 0.38
C GLN A 280 -10.81 3.95 0.72
N GLU A 281 -11.36 5.02 0.15
CA GLU A 281 -12.76 5.43 0.22
C GLU A 281 -13.69 4.38 -0.42
N THR A 282 -13.11 3.48 -1.23
CA THR A 282 -13.81 2.36 -1.87
C THR A 282 -13.24 1.03 -1.40
N ILE A 283 -12.57 0.26 -2.26
CA ILE A 283 -11.96 -1.04 -1.89
C ILE A 283 -10.44 -1.05 -1.95
N GLY A 284 -9.82 0.04 -2.41
CA GLY A 284 -8.37 0.17 -2.51
C GLY A 284 -7.71 0.53 -1.18
N THR A 285 -6.50 1.05 -1.30
CA THR A 285 -5.64 1.55 -0.22
C THR A 285 -5.18 2.97 -0.54
N ASN A 286 -4.84 3.76 0.48
CA ASN A 286 -4.53 5.19 0.37
C ASN A 286 -5.68 6.04 -0.23
N ASN A 287 -5.66 7.35 0.00
CA ASN A 287 -6.73 8.23 -0.49
C ASN A 287 -6.67 8.47 -2.02
N ALA A 288 -7.79 8.93 -2.58
CA ALA A 288 -7.93 9.20 -4.01
C ALA A 288 -6.86 10.18 -4.53
N ARG A 289 -6.56 11.25 -3.78
CA ARG A 289 -5.48 12.20 -4.11
C ARG A 289 -4.12 11.51 -4.29
N SER A 290 -3.78 10.59 -3.38
CA SER A 290 -2.52 9.83 -3.45
C SER A 290 -2.46 8.94 -4.69
N TYR A 291 -3.61 8.41 -5.13
CA TYR A 291 -3.70 7.66 -6.38
C TYR A 291 -3.43 8.56 -7.60
N PHE A 292 -4.10 9.73 -7.71
CA PHE A 292 -3.90 10.67 -8.81
C PHE A 292 -2.45 11.20 -8.87
N SER A 293 -1.88 11.57 -7.72
CA SER A 293 -0.49 12.03 -7.66
C SER A 293 0.49 10.90 -7.98
N PHE A 294 0.25 9.67 -7.52
CA PHE A 294 1.08 8.53 -7.91
C PHE A 294 1.06 8.31 -9.42
N ALA A 295 -0.12 8.32 -10.04
CA ALA A 295 -0.29 8.14 -11.48
C ALA A 295 0.53 9.16 -12.28
N ARG A 296 0.41 10.45 -11.95
CA ARG A 296 1.12 11.54 -12.65
C ARG A 296 2.61 11.58 -12.30
N ASP A 297 2.94 11.56 -11.01
CA ASP A 297 4.27 11.96 -10.52
C ASP A 297 5.25 10.78 -10.43
N ARG A 298 4.76 9.54 -10.38
CA ARG A 298 5.60 8.35 -10.13
C ARG A 298 5.39 7.22 -11.14
N ALA A 299 4.20 7.09 -11.70
CA ALA A 299 3.93 6.16 -12.78
C ALA A 299 4.09 6.82 -14.17
N PHE A 300 4.04 8.15 -14.22
CA PHE A 300 4.14 8.94 -15.46
C PHE A 300 3.05 8.59 -16.47
N LEU A 301 1.84 8.31 -15.99
CA LEU A 301 0.69 8.02 -16.83
C LEU A 301 0.14 9.31 -17.44
N ASP A 302 -0.33 9.20 -18.68
CA ASP A 302 -0.94 10.31 -19.41
C ASP A 302 -2.38 10.57 -18.97
N ALA A 303 -3.08 9.54 -18.51
CA ALA A 303 -4.43 9.66 -17.96
C ALA A 303 -4.69 8.64 -16.86
N THR A 304 -5.68 8.93 -16.01
CA THR A 304 -6.13 7.98 -15.00
C THR A 304 -7.61 8.19 -14.69
N VAL A 305 -8.28 7.10 -14.31
CA VAL A 305 -9.70 7.11 -13.91
C VAL A 305 -9.84 6.39 -12.58
N HIS A 306 -10.65 6.98 -11.71
CA HIS A 306 -11.12 6.33 -10.49
C HIS A 306 -12.44 5.59 -10.76
N GLN A 307 -12.52 4.32 -10.38
CA GLN A 307 -13.68 3.44 -10.57
C GLN A 307 -14.14 2.83 -9.24
N GLY A 308 -14.71 3.65 -8.36
CA GLY A 308 -15.41 3.14 -7.18
C GLY A 308 -16.69 2.37 -7.52
N ASN A 309 -17.04 1.39 -6.69
CA ASN A 309 -18.35 0.75 -6.79
C ASN A 309 -19.44 1.75 -6.40
N ASP A 310 -20.56 1.75 -7.13
CA ASP A 310 -21.69 2.68 -6.96
C ASP A 310 -22.19 2.78 -5.50
N PHE A 311 -22.33 1.65 -4.81
CA PHE A 311 -22.78 1.60 -3.42
C PHE A 311 -21.79 2.19 -2.40
N GLN A 312 -20.58 2.58 -2.84
CA GLN A 312 -19.55 3.23 -2.03
C GLN A 312 -19.36 4.70 -2.40
N ILE A 313 -19.99 5.19 -3.47
CA ILE A 313 -19.89 6.57 -3.91
C ILE A 313 -20.97 7.40 -3.20
N THR A 314 -20.55 8.11 -2.15
CA THR A 314 -21.35 9.16 -1.50
C THR A 314 -21.32 10.45 -2.32
N SER A 315 -22.30 11.34 -2.12
CA SER A 315 -22.31 12.67 -2.77
C SER A 315 -21.04 13.47 -2.46
N GLU A 316 -20.59 13.45 -1.22
CA GLU A 316 -19.40 14.16 -0.75
C GLU A 316 -18.13 13.66 -1.47
N PHE A 317 -17.95 12.34 -1.52
CA PHE A 317 -16.82 11.73 -2.22
C PHE A 317 -16.91 11.93 -3.74
N TRP A 318 -18.09 11.94 -4.34
CA TRP A 318 -18.26 12.26 -5.76
C TRP A 318 -17.81 13.69 -6.09
N ASP A 319 -18.17 14.66 -5.25
CA ASP A 319 -17.73 16.05 -5.40
C ASP A 319 -16.21 16.19 -5.23
N GLU A 320 -15.62 15.44 -4.28
CA GLU A 320 -14.18 15.35 -4.12
C GLU A 320 -13.50 14.78 -5.37
N LEU A 321 -14.00 13.66 -5.92
CA LEU A 321 -13.46 13.06 -7.15
C LEU A 321 -13.52 14.01 -8.34
N ASN A 322 -14.61 14.77 -8.49
CA ASN A 322 -14.73 15.79 -9.53
C ASN A 322 -13.74 16.94 -9.34
N SER A 323 -13.50 17.34 -8.08
CA SER A 323 -12.51 18.35 -7.73
C SER A 323 -11.10 17.88 -8.09
N LEU A 324 -10.72 16.68 -7.65
CA LEU A 324 -9.44 16.05 -7.96
C LEU A 324 -9.24 15.87 -9.47
N SER A 325 -10.27 15.41 -10.18
CA SER A 325 -10.18 15.23 -11.64
C SER A 325 -9.89 16.55 -12.36
N ARG A 326 -10.51 17.66 -11.94
CA ARG A 326 -10.20 18.99 -12.48
C ARG A 326 -8.81 19.47 -12.11
N GLU A 327 -8.38 19.24 -10.88
CA GLU A 327 -7.05 19.65 -10.41
C GLU A 327 -5.91 18.93 -11.17
N PHE A 328 -6.08 17.63 -11.43
CA PHE A 328 -5.06 16.81 -12.10
C PHE A 328 -5.16 16.82 -13.64
N THR A 329 -6.20 17.45 -14.20
CA THR A 329 -6.28 17.74 -15.64
C THR A 329 -5.64 19.10 -15.90
N VAL A 330 -4.34 19.10 -16.20
CA VAL A 330 -3.54 20.31 -16.49
C VAL A 330 -3.42 20.55 -17.98
#